data_AF-A0A4Q2TZ84-F1
#
_entry.id   AF-A0A4Q2TZ84-F1
#
_cell.length_a   1.000
_cell.length_b   1.000
_cell.length_c   1.000
_cell.angle_alpha   90.00
_cell.angle_beta   90.00
_cell.angle_gamma   90.00
#
_symmetry.space_group_name_H-M   'P 1'
#
loop_
_entity.id
_entity.type
_entity.pdbx_description
1 polymer ?
#
loop_
_entity_poly.entity_id
_entity_poly.type
_entity_poly.pdbx_seq_one_letter_code
_entity_poly.pdbx_strand_id
1 'polypeptide(L)'
;MLLEVFRQTIDPDYLLLRRQRAWWNGTARAVSEHDTARLFGSLVEAFSYQGIADARASAYMDQHGRVTYDDVARGLDGCPACPKLATYWHYRGCGYAKLARSCGEPDLLADCPVPRHDLRNGRLNQMAYALFLFVRDVCEGDLVGWIDGRLAEAASDAGPRRAGAMREALLAPMSQIYGVSFKVLAMALAELLLVGDPGRELWVETGASMVAVDTLVHNWLHRTGIARELGTEHPYGRLCYEPGGCAEVLERCSEAIDARSLCSDGPAYFPRLVQHAVWRFCAEGGLSICNGNRINDRIGCMQLDCPLSMRCAHLPPT
;
A
#
# COMPACT_ATOMS: atom_id res chain seq x y z
N MET A 1 21.17 -18.60 -2.49
CA MET A 1 20.34 -18.53 -3.72
C MET A 1 19.45 -17.29 -3.71
N LEU A 2 18.49 -17.16 -2.79
CA LEU A 2 17.59 -15.99 -2.76
C LEU A 2 18.33 -14.66 -2.66
N LEU A 3 19.36 -14.59 -1.80
CA LEU A 3 20.20 -13.39 -1.69
C LEU A 3 20.85 -12.97 -3.02
N GLU A 4 21.22 -13.93 -3.88
CA GLU A 4 21.81 -13.63 -5.18
C GLU A 4 20.77 -13.05 -6.15
N VAL A 5 19.55 -13.60 -6.15
CA VAL A 5 18.42 -13.02 -6.88
C VAL A 5 18.12 -11.60 -6.39
N PHE A 6 18.20 -11.38 -5.07
CA PHE A 6 17.95 -10.06 -4.49
C PHE A 6 19.02 -9.04 -4.92
N ARG A 7 20.30 -9.43 -4.95
CA ARG A 7 21.38 -8.57 -5.49
C ARG A 7 21.19 -8.18 -6.95
N GLN A 8 20.62 -9.07 -7.77
CA GLN A 8 20.37 -8.78 -9.18
C GLN A 8 19.14 -7.89 -9.42
N THR A 9 18.24 -7.77 -8.44
CA THR A 9 16.95 -7.12 -8.61
C THR A 9 16.82 -5.81 -7.83
N ILE A 10 17.55 -5.68 -6.73
CA ILE A 10 17.55 -4.48 -5.89
C ILE A 10 18.59 -3.50 -6.43
N ASP A 11 18.12 -2.27 -6.65
CA ASP A 11 19.00 -1.12 -6.87
C ASP A 11 19.66 -0.75 -5.52
N PRO A 12 21.01 -0.67 -5.44
CA PRO A 12 21.69 -0.23 -4.22
C PRO A 12 21.23 1.14 -3.71
N ASP A 13 20.74 2.00 -4.61
CA ASP A 13 20.22 3.35 -4.32
C ASP A 13 18.69 3.35 -4.12
N TYR A 14 18.07 2.20 -3.85
CA TYR A 14 16.61 2.03 -3.76
C TYR A 14 15.93 3.08 -2.87
N LEU A 15 16.40 3.30 -1.64
CA LEU A 15 15.81 4.30 -0.75
C LEU A 15 16.26 5.71 -1.12
N LEU A 16 17.50 5.92 -1.53
CA LEU A 16 18.01 7.21 -1.97
C LEU A 16 17.16 7.81 -3.09
N LEU A 17 16.89 7.05 -4.15
CA LEU A 17 16.09 7.49 -5.30
C LEU A 17 14.64 7.83 -4.89
N ARG A 18 14.06 7.07 -3.95
CA ARG A 18 12.71 7.31 -3.47
C ARG A 18 12.64 8.53 -2.54
N ARG A 19 13.64 8.73 -1.68
CA ARG A 19 13.78 9.93 -0.83
C ARG A 19 13.97 11.18 -1.68
N GLN A 20 14.79 11.12 -2.73
CA GLN A 20 14.92 12.22 -3.69
C GLN A 20 13.58 12.54 -4.36
N ARG A 21 12.82 11.53 -4.78
CA ARG A 21 11.48 11.73 -5.34
C ARG A 21 10.52 12.37 -4.31
N ALA A 22 10.57 11.93 -3.06
CA ALA A 22 9.78 12.47 -1.95
C ALA A 22 10.10 13.94 -1.65
N TRP A 23 11.36 14.33 -1.86
CA TRP A 23 11.77 15.71 -1.74
C TRP A 23 11.26 16.55 -2.92
N TRP A 24 11.42 16.07 -4.15
CA TRP A 24 10.98 16.77 -5.35
C TRP A 24 9.47 16.94 -5.46
N ASN A 25 8.70 15.90 -5.11
CA ASN A 25 7.25 15.98 -5.08
C ASN A 25 6.71 16.65 -3.80
N GLY A 26 7.61 17.08 -2.90
CA GLY A 26 7.35 17.76 -1.63
C GLY A 26 6.63 16.95 -0.57
N THR A 27 6.54 15.61 -0.69
CA THR A 27 6.09 14.73 0.40
C THR A 27 6.94 14.92 1.65
N ALA A 28 8.26 15.04 1.52
CA ALA A 28 9.14 15.20 2.69
C ALA A 28 8.88 16.51 3.44
N ARG A 29 8.68 17.60 2.68
CA ARG A 29 8.28 18.89 3.23
C ARG A 29 6.90 18.80 3.91
N ALA A 30 5.94 18.12 3.29
CA ALA A 30 4.61 17.95 3.84
C ALA A 30 4.62 17.23 5.19
N VAL A 31 5.46 16.21 5.36
CA VAL A 31 5.64 15.53 6.64
C VAL A 31 6.28 16.46 7.67
N SER A 32 7.35 17.16 7.30
CA SER A 32 8.04 18.08 8.21
C SER A 32 7.16 19.24 8.68
N GLU A 33 6.27 19.74 7.81
CA GLU A 33 5.38 20.88 8.10
C GLU A 33 4.00 20.45 8.64
N HIS A 34 3.77 19.14 8.82
CA HIS A 34 2.44 18.59 9.17
C HIS A 34 1.34 19.07 8.20
N ASP A 35 1.67 19.16 6.90
CA ASP A 35 0.75 19.57 5.83
C ASP A 35 -0.20 18.42 5.49
N THR A 36 -1.22 18.28 6.34
CA THR A 36 -2.29 17.30 6.20
C THR A 36 -3.00 17.39 4.85
N ALA A 37 -3.21 18.60 4.31
CA ALA A 37 -3.91 18.78 3.04
C ALA A 37 -3.14 18.18 1.86
N ARG A 38 -1.81 18.37 1.83
CA ARG A 38 -0.95 17.78 0.81
C ARG A 38 -0.84 16.26 0.95
N LEU A 39 -0.69 15.76 2.18
CA LEU A 39 -0.65 14.32 2.44
C LEU A 39 -1.97 13.63 2.08
N PHE A 40 -3.11 14.26 2.35
CA PHE A 40 -4.42 13.82 1.89
C PHE A 40 -4.44 13.66 0.36
N GLY A 41 -3.97 14.67 -0.39
CA GLY A 41 -3.90 14.60 -1.85
C GLY A 41 -3.04 13.43 -2.34
N SER A 42 -1.88 13.21 -1.73
CA SER A 42 -1.00 12.07 -2.05
C SER A 42 -1.67 10.71 -1.78
N LEU A 43 -2.42 10.58 -0.69
CA LEU A 43 -3.16 9.35 -0.37
C LEU A 43 -4.33 9.12 -1.34
N VAL A 44 -5.11 10.16 -1.66
CA VAL A 44 -6.20 10.07 -2.66
C VAL A 44 -5.67 9.64 -4.01
N GLU A 45 -4.52 10.17 -4.44
CA GLU A 45 -3.85 9.76 -5.67
C GLU A 45 -3.45 8.29 -5.61
N ALA A 46 -2.76 7.84 -4.55
CA ALA A 46 -2.39 6.44 -4.37
C ALA A 46 -3.61 5.49 -4.41
N PHE A 47 -4.70 5.87 -3.74
CA PHE A 47 -5.93 5.07 -3.70
C PHE A 47 -6.67 5.05 -5.04
N SER A 48 -6.44 6.05 -5.88
CA SER A 48 -6.98 6.11 -7.23
C SER A 48 -6.38 5.06 -8.16
N TYR A 49 -5.28 4.39 -7.84
CA TYR A 49 -4.76 3.29 -8.68
C TYR A 49 -5.52 1.96 -8.48
N GLN A 50 -6.38 1.86 -7.47
CA GLN A 50 -7.05 0.60 -7.15
C GLN A 50 -8.06 0.16 -8.23
N GLY A 51 -7.94 -1.12 -8.62
CA GLY A 51 -8.94 -1.85 -9.40
C GLY A 51 -8.94 -1.56 -10.90
N ILE A 52 -7.93 -0.83 -11.41
CA ILE A 52 -7.74 -0.51 -12.83
C ILE A 52 -6.25 -0.49 -13.17
N ALA A 53 -5.91 -0.43 -14.47
CA ALA A 53 -4.53 -0.25 -14.90
C ALA A 53 -4.02 1.17 -14.59
N ASP A 54 -2.75 1.28 -14.18
CA ASP A 54 -2.15 2.55 -13.75
C ASP A 54 -2.18 3.63 -14.82
N ALA A 55 -1.96 3.26 -16.08
CA ALA A 55 -2.03 4.19 -17.22
C ALA A 55 -3.45 4.78 -17.39
N ARG A 56 -4.50 4.00 -17.09
CA ARG A 56 -5.89 4.48 -17.15
C ARG A 56 -6.22 5.39 -15.97
N ALA A 57 -5.73 5.05 -14.78
CA ALA A 57 -5.90 5.90 -13.59
C ALA A 57 -5.24 7.26 -13.80
N SER A 58 -3.99 7.26 -14.27
CA SER A 58 -3.21 8.49 -14.50
C SER A 58 -3.84 9.36 -15.58
N ALA A 59 -4.17 8.79 -16.74
CA ALA A 59 -4.82 9.53 -17.82
C ALA A 59 -6.15 10.19 -17.38
N TYR A 60 -6.93 9.53 -16.53
CA TYR A 60 -8.15 10.12 -15.98
C TYR A 60 -7.83 11.31 -15.07
N MET A 61 -6.88 11.17 -14.14
CA MET A 61 -6.51 12.25 -13.23
C MET A 61 -5.87 13.45 -13.96
N ASP A 62 -5.16 13.20 -15.05
CA ASP A 62 -4.57 14.27 -15.87
C ASP A 62 -5.65 15.02 -16.66
N GLN A 63 -6.70 14.32 -17.10
CA GLN A 63 -7.82 14.92 -17.84
C GLN A 63 -8.83 15.65 -16.94
N HIS A 64 -9.15 15.09 -15.77
CA HIS A 64 -10.25 15.55 -14.91
C HIS A 64 -9.78 16.21 -13.60
N GLY A 65 -8.48 16.20 -13.34
CA GLY A 65 -7.90 16.64 -12.06
C GLY A 65 -8.05 15.61 -10.95
N ARG A 66 -7.76 16.06 -9.73
CA ARG A 66 -7.82 15.28 -8.49
C ARG A 66 -8.65 16.06 -7.47
N VAL A 67 -9.41 15.36 -6.64
CA VAL A 67 -10.09 15.99 -5.51
C VAL A 67 -9.06 16.40 -4.46
N THR A 68 -9.11 17.65 -4.03
CA THR A 68 -8.22 18.20 -3.01
C THR A 68 -8.87 18.18 -1.62
N TYR A 69 -8.06 18.41 -0.58
CA TYR A 69 -8.56 18.58 0.77
C TYR A 69 -9.57 19.74 0.84
N ASP A 70 -9.24 20.88 0.22
CA ASP A 70 -10.08 22.08 0.20
C ASP A 70 -11.38 21.90 -0.59
N ASP A 71 -11.38 21.06 -1.64
CA ASP A 71 -12.62 20.71 -2.37
C ASP A 71 -13.62 20.00 -1.46
N VAL A 72 -13.14 19.09 -0.60
CA VAL A 72 -13.98 18.37 0.37
C VAL A 72 -14.38 19.29 1.51
N ALA A 73 -13.45 20.05 2.07
CA ALA A 73 -13.71 21.02 3.14
C ALA A 73 -14.81 22.01 2.75
N ARG A 74 -14.67 22.68 1.59
CA ARG A 74 -15.70 23.60 1.06
C ARG A 74 -17.05 22.93 0.85
N GLY A 75 -17.06 21.66 0.46
CA GLY A 75 -18.29 20.88 0.33
C GLY A 75 -19.01 20.69 1.66
N LEU A 76 -18.27 20.60 2.76
CA LEU A 76 -18.79 20.41 4.12
C LEU A 76 -19.09 21.73 4.86
N ASP A 77 -18.34 22.80 4.57
CA ASP A 77 -18.56 24.13 5.15
C ASP A 77 -19.92 24.73 4.79
N GLY A 78 -20.54 24.25 3.71
CA GLY A 78 -21.92 24.57 3.36
C GLY A 78 -22.99 24.00 4.31
N CYS A 79 -22.59 23.42 5.45
CA CYS A 79 -23.45 22.76 6.45
C CYS A 79 -24.48 21.83 5.79
N PRO A 80 -24.05 20.79 5.07
CA PRO A 80 -24.98 19.91 4.36
C PRO A 80 -25.94 19.26 5.34
N ALA A 81 -27.23 19.25 5.01
CA ALA A 81 -28.29 18.67 5.85
C ALA A 81 -28.14 17.15 6.06
N CYS A 82 -27.34 16.48 5.22
CA CYS A 82 -27.14 15.04 5.27
C CYS A 82 -26.43 14.60 6.57
N PRO A 83 -27.10 13.85 7.46
CA PRO A 83 -26.52 13.46 8.75
C PRO A 83 -25.30 12.56 8.60
N LYS A 84 -25.18 11.85 7.45
CA LYS A 84 -24.01 11.03 7.13
C LYS A 84 -22.71 11.84 7.04
N LEU A 85 -22.77 13.14 6.74
CA LEU A 85 -21.58 13.98 6.60
C LEU A 85 -21.13 14.64 7.91
N ALA A 86 -21.82 14.37 9.02
CA ALA A 86 -21.53 14.97 10.32
C ALA A 86 -20.16 14.55 10.87
N THR A 87 -19.89 13.25 10.94
CA THR A 87 -18.60 12.70 11.39
C THR A 87 -18.20 11.46 10.59
N TYR A 88 -16.94 11.04 10.72
CA TYR A 88 -16.39 9.83 10.12
C TYR A 88 -17.27 8.60 10.40
N TRP A 89 -17.69 8.42 11.65
CA TRP A 89 -18.52 7.28 12.04
C TRP A 89 -19.95 7.35 11.49
N HIS A 90 -20.52 8.56 11.36
CA HIS A 90 -21.83 8.75 10.73
C HIS A 90 -21.79 8.48 9.22
N TYR A 91 -20.64 8.70 8.57
CA TYR A 91 -20.48 8.50 7.13
C TYR A 91 -20.66 7.05 6.69
N ARG A 92 -20.57 6.11 7.63
CA ARG A 92 -20.86 4.71 7.37
C ARG A 92 -22.27 4.53 6.80
N GLY A 93 -22.33 3.82 5.68
CA GLY A 93 -23.57 3.59 4.96
C GLY A 93 -24.04 4.76 4.10
N CYS A 94 -23.18 5.73 3.77
CA CYS A 94 -23.47 6.75 2.74
C CYS A 94 -23.99 6.09 1.45
N GLY A 95 -23.29 5.07 0.94
CA GLY A 95 -23.80 4.20 -0.11
C GLY A 95 -23.99 4.89 -1.47
N TYR A 96 -23.34 6.04 -1.71
CA TYR A 96 -23.50 6.78 -2.96
C TYR A 96 -23.08 5.96 -4.18
N ALA A 97 -24.02 5.71 -5.08
CA ALA A 97 -23.80 5.01 -6.35
C ALA A 97 -23.96 5.97 -7.53
N LYS A 98 -22.84 6.37 -8.15
CA LYS A 98 -22.80 7.39 -9.24
C LYS A 98 -23.75 7.08 -10.40
N LEU A 99 -23.75 5.84 -10.90
CA LEU A 99 -24.59 5.44 -12.05
C LEU A 99 -26.07 5.32 -11.69
N ALA A 100 -26.38 4.76 -10.52
CA ALA A 100 -27.76 4.60 -10.06
C ALA A 100 -28.36 5.91 -9.51
N ARG A 101 -27.52 6.93 -9.27
CA ARG A 101 -27.89 8.20 -8.62
C ARG A 101 -28.66 7.97 -7.33
N SER A 102 -28.17 7.06 -6.50
CA SER A 102 -28.77 6.69 -5.22
C SER A 102 -27.76 6.80 -4.08
N CYS A 103 -28.26 6.93 -2.85
CA CYS A 103 -27.47 6.87 -1.61
C CYS A 103 -28.38 6.48 -0.44
N GLY A 104 -27.82 6.38 0.77
CA GLY A 104 -28.56 6.07 2.00
C GLY A 104 -29.51 7.18 2.47
N GLU A 105 -29.40 8.39 1.92
CA GLU A 105 -30.25 9.55 2.23
C GLU A 105 -30.78 10.16 0.92
N PRO A 106 -31.68 9.47 0.19
CA PRO A 106 -32.05 9.83 -1.19
C PRO A 106 -32.67 11.23 -1.31
N ASP A 107 -33.46 11.66 -0.33
CA ASP A 107 -34.12 12.97 -0.34
C ASP A 107 -33.13 14.14 -0.23
N LEU A 108 -31.92 13.88 0.26
CA LEU A 108 -30.86 14.88 0.44
C LEU A 108 -29.80 14.84 -0.65
N LEU A 109 -29.95 13.97 -1.66
CA LEU A 109 -28.93 13.75 -2.67
C LEU A 109 -28.70 14.96 -3.59
N ALA A 110 -29.75 15.74 -3.87
CA ALA A 110 -29.67 16.89 -4.77
C ALA A 110 -28.65 17.93 -4.30
N ASP A 111 -28.62 18.19 -2.99
CA ASP A 111 -27.72 19.18 -2.37
C ASP A 111 -26.45 18.54 -1.79
N CYS A 112 -26.32 17.22 -1.88
CA CYS A 112 -25.16 16.50 -1.37
C CYS A 112 -23.88 16.93 -2.12
N PRO A 113 -22.77 17.18 -1.42
CA PRO A 113 -21.51 17.56 -2.05
C PRO A 113 -20.71 16.35 -2.57
N VAL A 114 -21.00 15.13 -2.10
CA VAL A 114 -20.30 13.89 -2.52
C VAL A 114 -20.38 13.65 -4.04
N PRO A 115 -21.52 13.77 -4.72
CA PRO A 115 -21.64 13.54 -6.17
C PRO A 115 -20.94 14.58 -7.05
N ARG A 116 -20.52 15.73 -6.50
CA ARG A 116 -20.08 16.90 -7.28
C ARG A 116 -18.67 16.76 -7.85
N HIS A 117 -17.87 15.85 -7.32
CA HIS A 117 -16.50 15.62 -7.78
C HIS A 117 -16.48 14.71 -9.00
N ASP A 118 -15.79 15.13 -10.06
CA ASP A 118 -15.66 14.35 -11.29
C ASP A 118 -14.56 13.29 -11.19
N LEU A 119 -14.72 12.36 -10.25
CA LEU A 119 -13.86 11.17 -10.17
C LEU A 119 -14.49 10.02 -10.97
N ARG A 120 -13.65 9.09 -11.44
CA ARG A 120 -14.07 8.02 -12.37
C ARG A 120 -15.26 7.19 -11.90
N ASN A 121 -15.50 7.09 -10.58
CA ASN A 121 -16.64 6.37 -10.03
C ASN A 121 -17.02 6.90 -8.65
N GLY A 122 -18.26 6.62 -8.23
CA GLY A 122 -18.79 7.08 -6.93
C GLY A 122 -18.09 6.48 -5.71
N ARG A 123 -17.36 5.36 -5.88
CA ARG A 123 -16.56 4.77 -4.78
C ARG A 123 -15.40 5.70 -4.42
N LEU A 124 -14.76 6.35 -5.40
CA LEU A 124 -13.71 7.32 -5.11
C LEU A 124 -14.23 8.59 -4.47
N ASN A 125 -15.42 9.07 -4.89
CA ASN A 125 -16.06 10.20 -4.24
C ASN A 125 -16.26 9.88 -2.75
N GLN A 126 -16.82 8.70 -2.45
CA GLN A 126 -16.99 8.29 -1.06
C GLN A 126 -15.66 8.10 -0.33
N MET A 127 -14.65 7.53 -0.98
CA MET A 127 -13.33 7.34 -0.39
C MET A 127 -12.69 8.68 0.02
N ALA A 128 -12.76 9.70 -0.84
CA ALA A 128 -12.19 11.02 -0.53
C ALA A 128 -12.85 11.67 0.69
N TYR A 129 -14.19 11.62 0.78
CA TYR A 129 -14.90 12.12 1.96
C TYR A 129 -14.62 11.27 3.21
N ALA A 130 -14.57 9.94 3.08
CA ALA A 130 -14.25 9.07 4.21
C ALA A 130 -12.84 9.33 4.75
N LEU A 131 -11.85 9.51 3.86
CA LEU A 131 -10.48 9.85 4.25
C LEU A 131 -10.43 11.24 4.89
N PHE A 132 -11.13 12.23 4.33
CA PHE A 132 -11.16 13.59 4.89
C PHE A 132 -11.75 13.58 6.30
N LEU A 133 -12.90 12.92 6.49
CA LEU A 133 -13.55 12.81 7.78
C LEU A 133 -12.69 12.00 8.78
N PHE A 134 -12.00 10.95 8.33
CA PHE A 134 -11.04 10.23 9.17
C PHE A 134 -9.94 11.17 9.67
N VAL A 135 -9.33 11.92 8.77
CA VAL A 135 -8.28 12.88 9.11
C VAL A 135 -8.81 13.97 10.05
N ARG A 136 -9.99 14.53 9.78
CA ARG A 136 -10.59 15.59 10.61
C ARG A 136 -10.97 15.09 12.00
N ASP A 137 -11.60 13.93 12.10
CA ASP A 137 -12.26 13.46 13.33
C ASP A 137 -11.42 12.47 14.13
N VAL A 138 -10.62 11.63 13.46
CA VAL A 138 -9.81 10.58 14.10
C VAL A 138 -8.36 11.03 14.26
N CYS A 139 -7.81 11.76 13.29
CA CYS A 139 -6.49 12.37 13.39
C CYS A 139 -6.51 13.80 13.95
N GLU A 140 -7.69 14.31 14.31
CA GLU A 140 -7.87 15.68 14.84
C GLU A 140 -7.26 16.78 13.93
N GLY A 141 -7.22 16.52 12.62
CA GLY A 141 -6.64 17.43 11.62
C GLY A 141 -5.12 17.30 11.42
N ASP A 142 -4.40 16.52 12.25
CA ASP A 142 -2.96 16.30 12.13
C ASP A 142 -2.65 14.83 11.85
N LEU A 143 -2.52 14.49 10.56
CA LEU A 143 -2.22 13.12 10.15
C LEU A 143 -0.81 12.68 10.62
N VAL A 144 0.17 13.58 10.61
CA VAL A 144 1.56 13.26 10.98
C VAL A 144 1.64 13.01 12.48
N GLY A 145 1.09 13.92 13.29
CA GLY A 145 1.01 13.78 14.74
C GLY A 145 0.21 12.55 15.16
N TRP A 146 -0.87 12.23 14.46
CA TRP A 146 -1.61 10.98 14.68
C TRP A 146 -0.74 9.74 14.41
N ILE A 147 -0.02 9.68 13.29
CA ILE A 147 0.90 8.57 13.00
C ILE A 147 1.97 8.46 14.09
N ASP A 148 2.61 9.57 14.48
CA ASP A 148 3.63 9.57 15.54
C ASP A 148 3.10 9.00 16.85
N GLY A 149 1.94 9.49 17.30
CA GLY A 149 1.32 9.03 18.54
C GLY A 149 1.02 7.53 18.51
N ARG A 150 0.42 7.05 17.42
CA ARG A 150 0.09 5.63 17.23
C ARG A 150 1.32 4.73 17.23
N LEU A 151 2.38 5.16 16.55
CA LEU A 151 3.64 4.41 16.48
C LEU A 151 4.37 4.41 17.83
N ALA A 152 4.43 5.54 18.53
CA ALA A 152 5.07 5.64 19.84
C ALA A 152 4.37 4.76 20.88
N GLU A 153 3.02 4.80 20.93
CA GLU A 153 2.21 3.96 21.81
C GLU A 153 2.40 2.47 21.50
N ALA A 154 2.31 2.07 20.23
CA ALA A 154 2.51 0.67 19.86
C ALA A 154 3.96 0.19 20.09
N ALA A 155 4.94 1.09 20.00
CA ALA A 155 6.33 0.78 20.23
C ALA A 155 6.67 0.49 21.70
N SER A 156 6.00 1.14 22.66
CA SER A 156 6.32 0.98 24.09
C SER A 156 6.01 -0.42 24.62
N ASP A 157 5.00 -1.08 24.03
CA ASP A 157 4.39 -2.28 24.63
C ASP A 157 4.76 -3.59 23.94
N ALA A 158 5.48 -3.54 22.80
CA ALA A 158 5.49 -4.64 21.84
C ALA A 158 6.74 -5.56 21.86
N GLY A 159 7.81 -5.20 22.58
CA GLY A 159 9.00 -6.04 22.72
C GLY A 159 9.56 -6.54 21.36
N PRO A 160 9.87 -7.84 21.17
CA PRO A 160 10.42 -8.38 19.93
C PRO A 160 9.51 -8.27 18.68
N ARG A 161 8.21 -8.02 18.86
CA ARG A 161 7.22 -7.92 17.76
C ARG A 161 6.81 -6.47 17.47
N ARG A 162 7.68 -5.52 17.81
CA ARG A 162 7.47 -4.07 17.68
C ARG A 162 6.97 -3.63 16.31
N ALA A 163 7.68 -3.97 15.24
CA ALA A 163 7.32 -3.59 13.88
C ALA A 163 5.91 -4.08 13.49
N GLY A 164 5.55 -5.31 13.87
CA GLY A 164 4.21 -5.87 13.63
C GLY A 164 3.11 -5.11 14.38
N ALA A 165 3.34 -4.78 15.66
CA ALA A 165 2.38 -4.02 16.46
C ALA A 165 2.17 -2.60 15.92
N MET A 166 3.26 -1.92 15.55
CA MET A 166 3.22 -0.59 14.93
C MET A 166 2.48 -0.58 13.59
N ARG A 167 2.73 -1.60 12.75
CA ARG A 167 2.02 -1.79 11.49
C ARG A 167 0.51 -1.95 11.71
N GLU A 168 0.10 -2.83 12.62
CA GLU A 168 -1.31 -3.03 12.95
C GLU A 168 -1.95 -1.76 13.54
N ALA A 169 -1.22 -1.01 14.36
CA ALA A 169 -1.68 0.22 14.98
C ALA A 169 -2.10 1.30 13.97
N LEU A 170 -1.50 1.30 12.77
CA LEU A 170 -1.86 2.17 11.65
C LEU A 170 -2.86 1.51 10.69
N LEU A 171 -2.60 0.27 10.27
CA LEU A 171 -3.40 -0.39 9.23
C LEU A 171 -4.81 -0.73 9.71
N ALA A 172 -4.99 -1.19 10.94
CA ALA A 172 -6.30 -1.58 11.46
C ALA A 172 -7.31 -0.41 11.41
N PRO A 173 -7.05 0.78 11.98
CA PRO A 173 -8.00 1.89 11.91
C PRO A 173 -8.18 2.43 10.48
N MET A 174 -7.09 2.61 9.72
CA MET A 174 -7.17 3.17 8.36
C MET A 174 -7.83 2.21 7.36
N SER A 175 -7.81 0.90 7.61
CA SER A 175 -8.53 -0.09 6.78
C SER A 175 -10.06 0.07 6.83
N GLN A 176 -10.58 0.80 7.82
CA GLN A 176 -12.01 1.11 7.93
C GLN A 176 -12.43 2.25 6.99
N ILE A 177 -11.48 2.98 6.42
CA ILE A 177 -11.77 4.07 5.48
C ILE A 177 -12.44 3.47 4.25
N TYR A 178 -13.63 3.98 3.94
CA TYR A 178 -14.42 3.46 2.83
C TYR A 178 -13.61 3.47 1.54
N GLY A 179 -13.64 2.37 0.81
CA GLY A 179 -13.08 2.32 -0.53
C GLY A 179 -11.62 1.86 -0.60
N VAL A 180 -10.90 1.83 0.52
CA VAL A 180 -9.47 1.54 0.58
C VAL A 180 -9.24 0.05 0.85
N SER A 181 -8.44 -0.63 0.03
CA SER A 181 -8.02 -2.01 0.31
C SER A 181 -6.75 -2.04 1.17
N PHE A 182 -6.61 -3.09 1.98
CA PHE A 182 -5.43 -3.30 2.83
C PHE A 182 -4.12 -3.21 2.06
N LYS A 183 -4.03 -3.89 0.89
CA LYS A 183 -2.84 -3.88 0.04
C LYS A 183 -2.45 -2.45 -0.38
N VAL A 184 -3.40 -1.68 -0.90
CA VAL A 184 -3.13 -0.33 -1.40
C VAL A 184 -2.76 0.61 -0.25
N LEU A 185 -3.44 0.47 0.90
CA LEU A 185 -3.11 1.21 2.12
C LEU A 185 -1.67 0.91 2.60
N ALA A 186 -1.32 -0.36 2.74
CA ALA A 186 0.03 -0.77 3.15
C ALA A 186 1.09 -0.31 2.14
N MET A 187 0.79 -0.31 0.84
CA MET A 187 1.69 0.24 -0.18
C MET A 187 1.91 1.75 -0.02
N ALA A 188 0.83 2.52 0.13
CA ALA A 188 0.88 3.97 0.25
C ALA A 188 1.58 4.42 1.54
N LEU A 189 1.24 3.78 2.68
CA LEU A 189 1.86 4.08 3.96
C LEU A 189 3.34 3.66 4.00
N ALA A 190 3.70 2.48 3.49
CA ALA A 190 5.11 2.10 3.43
C ALA A 190 5.96 3.15 2.72
N GLU A 191 5.45 3.69 1.61
CA GLU A 191 6.14 4.75 0.89
C GLU A 191 6.22 6.03 1.72
N LEU A 192 5.11 6.54 2.24
CA LEU A 192 5.13 7.72 3.10
C LEU A 192 6.11 7.57 4.28
N LEU A 193 6.08 6.44 4.96
CA LEU A 193 6.86 6.18 6.18
C LEU A 193 8.35 5.99 5.90
N LEU A 194 8.73 5.39 4.76
CA LEU A 194 10.13 5.17 4.39
C LEU A 194 10.83 6.44 3.90
N VAL A 195 10.08 7.36 3.29
CA VAL A 195 10.67 8.50 2.55
C VAL A 195 10.23 9.88 3.03
N GLY A 196 9.17 9.96 3.83
CA GLY A 196 8.64 11.22 4.32
C GLY A 196 9.62 11.96 5.22
N ASP A 197 10.18 11.27 6.20
CA ASP A 197 11.24 11.81 7.05
C ASP A 197 12.13 10.67 7.53
N PRO A 198 13.35 10.51 6.98
CA PRO A 198 14.25 9.42 7.36
C PRO A 198 14.78 9.56 8.80
N GLY A 199 14.62 10.72 9.45
CA GLY A 199 14.95 10.92 10.85
C GLY A 199 13.93 10.30 11.82
N ARG A 200 12.74 9.94 11.34
CA ARG A 200 11.69 9.29 12.15
C ARG A 200 11.91 7.78 12.14
N GLU A 201 12.75 7.28 13.05
CA GLU A 201 13.13 5.86 13.12
C GLU A 201 11.92 4.90 13.18
N LEU A 202 10.90 5.25 13.97
CA LEU A 202 9.66 4.45 14.07
C LEU A 202 8.92 4.35 12.74
N TRP A 203 8.94 5.41 11.93
CA TRP A 203 8.33 5.41 10.61
C TRP A 203 9.09 4.48 9.69
N VAL A 204 10.43 4.63 9.63
CA VAL A 204 11.29 3.80 8.78
C VAL A 204 11.15 2.32 9.14
N GLU A 205 11.21 1.97 10.43
CA GLU A 205 11.02 0.60 10.92
C GLU A 205 9.64 0.04 10.50
N THR A 206 8.59 0.82 10.72
CA THR A 206 7.22 0.40 10.40
C THR A 206 7.02 0.24 8.88
N GLY A 207 7.42 1.24 8.10
CA GLY A 207 7.30 1.22 6.65
C GLY A 207 8.11 0.10 6.01
N ALA A 208 9.27 -0.24 6.57
CA ALA A 208 10.10 -1.36 6.13
C ALA A 208 9.42 -2.73 6.32
N SER A 209 8.56 -2.85 7.34
CA SER A 209 7.79 -4.06 7.64
C SER A 209 6.48 -4.19 6.84
N MET A 210 6.05 -3.14 6.14
CA MET A 210 4.77 -3.12 5.41
C MET A 210 4.93 -3.75 4.02
N VAL A 211 4.58 -5.04 3.90
CA VAL A 211 4.61 -5.79 2.64
C VAL A 211 3.26 -5.80 1.93
N ALA A 212 3.31 -5.83 0.60
CA ALA A 212 2.14 -6.06 -0.24
C ALA A 212 2.33 -7.35 -1.05
N VAL A 213 1.58 -8.39 -0.69
CA VAL A 213 1.53 -9.64 -1.45
C VAL A 213 0.47 -9.50 -2.54
N ASP A 214 0.94 -9.49 -3.79
CA ASP A 214 0.10 -9.58 -4.97
C ASP A 214 0.25 -10.94 -5.66
N THR A 215 -0.41 -11.11 -6.81
CA THR A 215 -0.34 -12.35 -7.56
C THR A 215 1.07 -12.69 -8.03
N LEU A 216 1.93 -11.70 -8.29
CA LEU A 216 3.32 -11.95 -8.70
C LEU A 216 4.13 -12.54 -7.55
N VAL A 217 4.06 -11.91 -6.37
CA VAL A 217 4.76 -12.40 -5.18
C VAL A 217 4.24 -13.77 -4.76
N HIS A 218 2.92 -13.94 -4.70
CA HIS A 218 2.29 -15.20 -4.35
C HIS A 218 2.68 -16.31 -5.32
N ASN A 219 2.49 -16.11 -6.62
CA ASN A 219 2.81 -17.14 -7.62
C ASN A 219 4.31 -17.45 -7.66
N TRP A 220 5.19 -16.48 -7.41
CA TRP A 220 6.63 -16.73 -7.33
C TRP A 220 6.97 -17.68 -6.17
N LEU A 221 6.41 -17.46 -4.98
CA LEU A 221 6.62 -18.35 -3.83
C LEU A 221 6.14 -19.78 -4.10
N HIS A 222 5.01 -19.93 -4.80
CA HIS A 222 4.47 -21.23 -5.18
C HIS A 222 5.27 -21.92 -6.29
N ARG A 223 5.59 -21.21 -7.39
CA ARG A 223 6.34 -21.75 -8.52
C ARG A 223 7.76 -22.19 -8.13
N THR A 224 8.42 -21.38 -7.32
CA THR A 224 9.78 -21.71 -6.86
C THR A 224 9.80 -22.91 -5.90
N GLY A 225 8.66 -23.26 -5.29
CA GLY A 225 8.54 -24.34 -4.31
C GLY A 225 8.79 -23.90 -2.86
N ILE A 226 9.15 -22.64 -2.64
CA ILE A 226 9.43 -22.07 -1.31
C ILE A 226 8.22 -22.24 -0.39
N ALA A 227 7.01 -21.96 -0.90
CA ALA A 227 5.79 -22.10 -0.11
C ALA A 227 5.58 -23.55 0.36
N ARG A 228 5.95 -24.54 -0.46
CA ARG A 228 5.84 -25.96 -0.10
C ARG A 228 6.89 -26.39 0.91
N GLU A 229 8.14 -26.00 0.68
CA GLU A 229 9.27 -26.32 1.57
C GLU A 229 9.02 -25.79 2.99
N LEU A 230 8.39 -24.62 3.11
CA LEU A 230 8.07 -24.00 4.40
C LEU A 230 6.70 -24.40 4.98
N GLY A 231 5.92 -25.23 4.28
CA GLY A 231 4.59 -25.64 4.71
C GLY A 231 3.54 -24.50 4.72
N THR A 232 3.72 -23.49 3.86
CA THR A 232 2.90 -22.29 3.77
C THR A 232 2.07 -22.23 2.48
N GLU A 233 1.74 -23.37 1.84
CA GLU A 233 0.90 -23.36 0.63
C GLU A 233 -0.55 -22.99 0.98
N HIS A 234 -1.12 -22.03 0.25
CA HIS A 234 -2.51 -21.58 0.42
C HIS A 234 -3.04 -20.97 -0.89
N PRO A 235 -4.36 -20.82 -1.06
CA PRO A 235 -4.93 -20.03 -2.16
C PRO A 235 -4.60 -18.54 -2.04
N TYR A 236 -4.35 -17.88 -3.17
CA TYR A 236 -4.18 -16.43 -3.22
C TYR A 236 -5.36 -15.68 -2.60
N GLY A 237 -5.08 -14.66 -1.79
CA GLY A 237 -6.09 -13.80 -1.20
C GLY A 237 -5.74 -13.39 0.23
N ARG A 238 -6.75 -13.31 1.10
CA ARG A 238 -6.58 -12.90 2.50
C ARG A 238 -5.56 -13.76 3.25
N LEU A 239 -5.54 -15.07 2.97
CA LEU A 239 -4.62 -16.03 3.60
C LEU A 239 -3.14 -15.69 3.40
N CYS A 240 -2.80 -14.87 2.39
CA CYS A 240 -1.43 -14.39 2.20
C CYS A 240 -0.89 -13.55 3.36
N TYR A 241 -1.77 -12.98 4.18
CA TYR A 241 -1.43 -12.07 5.29
C TYR A 241 -1.73 -12.68 6.67
N GLU A 242 -2.33 -13.87 6.72
CA GLU A 242 -2.59 -14.60 7.98
C GLU A 242 -1.32 -15.38 8.39
N PRO A 243 -1.23 -15.86 9.65
CA PRO A 243 -0.13 -16.72 10.08
C PRO A 243 0.06 -17.93 9.15
N GLY A 244 1.31 -18.20 8.76
CA GLY A 244 1.66 -19.21 7.75
C GLY A 244 1.44 -18.75 6.30
N GLY A 245 1.14 -17.47 6.06
CA GLY A 245 0.94 -16.89 4.73
C GLY A 245 2.22 -16.41 4.05
N CYS A 246 2.08 -15.87 2.83
CA CYS A 246 3.19 -15.31 2.04
C CYS A 246 3.93 -14.17 2.75
N ALA A 247 3.22 -13.32 3.48
CA ALA A 247 3.82 -12.20 4.20
C ALA A 247 4.85 -12.69 5.23
N GLU A 248 4.53 -13.73 5.98
CA GLU A 248 5.45 -14.33 6.95
C GLU A 248 6.69 -14.95 6.28
N VAL A 249 6.54 -15.52 5.08
CA VAL A 249 7.71 -16.02 4.31
C VAL A 249 8.66 -14.86 3.97
N LEU A 250 8.14 -13.69 3.58
CA LEU A 250 8.96 -12.51 3.31
C LEU A 250 9.63 -11.97 4.58
N GLU A 251 8.92 -11.99 5.71
CA GLU A 251 9.47 -11.61 7.01
C GLU A 251 10.63 -12.54 7.42
N ARG A 252 10.43 -13.87 7.38
CA ARG A 252 11.48 -14.87 7.64
C ARG A 252 12.68 -14.72 6.70
N CYS A 253 12.44 -14.45 5.41
CA CYS A 253 13.50 -14.16 4.46
C CYS A 253 14.30 -12.91 4.87
N SER A 254 13.62 -11.89 5.37
CA SER A 254 14.25 -10.66 5.85
C SER A 254 14.99 -10.84 7.17
N GLU A 255 14.59 -11.77 8.04
CA GLU A 255 15.34 -12.10 9.27
C GLU A 255 16.64 -12.82 8.95
N ALA A 256 16.64 -13.63 7.88
CA ALA A 256 17.79 -14.42 7.45
C ALA A 256 18.86 -13.62 6.68
N ILE A 257 18.59 -12.36 6.30
CA ILE A 257 19.53 -11.50 5.55
C ILE A 257 19.68 -10.15 6.24
N ASP A 258 20.89 -9.60 6.24
CA ASP A 258 21.07 -8.18 6.54
C ASP A 258 20.79 -7.36 5.28
N ALA A 259 19.62 -6.71 5.23
CA ALA A 259 19.20 -5.93 4.07
C ALA A 259 20.13 -4.74 3.77
N ARG A 260 20.97 -4.29 4.71
CA ARG A 260 21.98 -3.25 4.48
C ARG A 260 23.05 -3.67 3.47
N SER A 261 23.23 -4.98 3.28
CA SER A 261 24.08 -5.51 2.21
C SER A 261 23.51 -5.32 0.79
N LEU A 262 22.23 -4.93 0.69
CA LEU A 262 21.48 -4.72 -0.55
C LEU A 262 21.06 -3.25 -0.71
N CYS A 263 20.74 -2.56 0.39
CA CYS A 263 20.34 -1.15 0.46
C CYS A 263 20.97 -0.53 1.71
N SER A 264 22.15 0.06 1.55
CA SER A 264 23.03 0.45 2.68
C SER A 264 22.43 1.52 3.62
N ASP A 265 21.50 2.34 3.12
CA ASP A 265 20.82 3.42 3.82
C ASP A 265 19.45 3.02 4.40
N GLY A 266 19.13 1.71 4.38
CA GLY A 266 17.93 1.12 4.95
C GLY A 266 18.17 0.35 6.25
N PRO A 267 17.09 -0.14 6.90
CA PRO A 267 17.21 -0.98 8.09
C PRO A 267 17.76 -2.37 7.76
N ALA A 268 18.34 -3.05 8.75
CA ALA A 268 18.82 -4.43 8.62
C ALA A 268 17.66 -5.41 8.33
N TYR A 269 16.54 -5.24 9.05
CA TYR A 269 15.29 -5.94 8.82
C TYR A 269 14.42 -5.11 7.86
N PHE A 270 14.22 -5.60 6.64
CA PHE A 270 13.51 -4.88 5.58
C PHE A 270 12.65 -5.80 4.69
N PRO A 271 11.57 -6.40 5.21
CA PRO A 271 10.67 -7.28 4.43
C PRO A 271 10.13 -6.64 3.15
N ARG A 272 9.85 -5.33 3.16
CA ARG A 272 9.40 -4.59 1.97
C ARG A 272 10.45 -4.56 0.86
N LEU A 273 11.75 -4.55 1.18
CA LEU A 273 12.81 -4.65 0.19
C LEU A 273 12.86 -6.04 -0.44
N VAL A 274 12.69 -7.10 0.37
CA VAL A 274 12.55 -8.48 -0.12
C VAL A 274 11.34 -8.61 -1.05
N GLN A 275 10.20 -8.07 -0.64
CA GLN A 275 8.99 -8.01 -1.45
C GLN A 275 9.21 -7.27 -2.77
N HIS A 276 9.96 -6.15 -2.73
CA HIS A 276 10.31 -5.38 -3.93
C HIS A 276 11.21 -6.17 -4.87
N ALA A 277 12.20 -6.90 -4.35
CA ALA A 277 13.10 -7.74 -5.12
C ALA A 277 12.33 -8.84 -5.88
N VAL A 278 11.43 -9.54 -5.17
CA VAL A 278 10.54 -10.54 -5.79
C VAL A 278 9.66 -9.91 -6.85
N TRP A 279 9.06 -8.76 -6.56
CA TRP A 279 8.24 -8.05 -7.53
C TRP A 279 9.06 -7.66 -8.78
N ARG A 280 10.26 -7.11 -8.62
CA ARG A 280 11.18 -6.77 -9.74
C ARG A 280 11.58 -7.99 -10.55
N PHE A 281 11.75 -9.15 -9.92
CA PHE A 281 12.05 -10.39 -10.63
C PHE A 281 10.91 -10.84 -11.56
N CYS A 282 9.66 -10.62 -11.12
CA CYS A 282 8.47 -11.14 -11.80
C CYS A 282 7.80 -10.14 -12.74
N ALA A 283 7.78 -8.85 -12.39
CA ALA A 283 7.01 -7.83 -13.08
C ALA A 283 7.56 -7.55 -14.48
N GLU A 284 6.66 -7.19 -15.40
CA GLU A 284 7.01 -6.78 -16.76
C GLU A 284 7.90 -5.53 -16.78
N GLY A 285 7.61 -4.55 -15.93
CA GLY A 285 8.48 -3.38 -15.72
C GLY A 285 9.77 -3.67 -14.93
N GLY A 286 10.01 -4.94 -14.59
CA GLY A 286 11.20 -5.44 -13.92
C GLY A 286 12.08 -6.28 -14.85
N LEU A 287 12.64 -7.37 -14.33
CA LEU A 287 13.37 -8.36 -15.12
C LEU A 287 12.44 -9.28 -15.92
N SER A 288 11.16 -9.35 -15.54
CA SER A 288 10.14 -10.17 -16.20
C SER A 288 10.53 -11.65 -16.37
N ILE A 289 11.31 -12.21 -15.44
CA ILE A 289 11.81 -13.59 -15.50
C ILE A 289 10.72 -14.58 -15.08
N CYS A 290 10.11 -14.40 -13.90
CA CYS A 290 9.01 -15.25 -13.41
C CYS A 290 7.62 -14.62 -13.69
N ASN A 291 7.47 -14.00 -14.85
CA ASN A 291 6.26 -13.28 -15.21
C ASN A 291 5.12 -14.25 -15.54
N GLY A 292 3.97 -14.12 -14.86
CA GLY A 292 2.79 -14.95 -15.09
C GLY A 292 2.20 -14.86 -16.51
N ASN A 293 2.45 -13.78 -17.24
CA ASN A 293 2.03 -13.66 -18.65
C ASN A 293 2.93 -14.48 -19.60
N ARG A 294 4.11 -14.91 -19.15
CA ARG A 294 5.10 -15.66 -19.94
C ARG A 294 5.23 -17.12 -19.50
N ILE A 295 4.70 -17.47 -18.34
CA ILE A 295 4.78 -18.81 -17.76
C ILE A 295 3.41 -19.46 -17.84
N ASN A 296 3.37 -20.65 -18.45
CA ASN A 296 2.20 -21.52 -18.40
C ASN A 296 2.36 -22.53 -17.24
N ASP A 297 1.63 -22.29 -16.16
CA ASP A 297 1.68 -23.11 -14.94
C ASP A 297 1.29 -24.58 -15.13
N ARG A 298 0.81 -24.98 -16.32
CA ARG A 298 0.37 -26.35 -16.62
C ARG A 298 1.46 -27.28 -17.15
N ILE A 299 2.54 -26.75 -17.71
CA ILE A 299 3.50 -27.54 -18.52
C ILE A 299 4.96 -27.46 -18.03
N GLY A 300 5.19 -26.84 -16.87
CA GLY A 300 6.53 -26.58 -16.34
C GLY A 300 7.20 -25.37 -17.00
N CYS A 301 8.12 -24.72 -16.28
CA CYS A 301 8.82 -23.52 -16.73
C CYS A 301 9.97 -23.88 -17.67
N MET A 302 9.91 -23.38 -18.90
CA MET A 302 10.95 -23.60 -19.92
C MET A 302 12.08 -22.56 -19.87
N GLN A 303 12.12 -21.68 -18.85
CA GLN A 303 13.10 -20.59 -18.78
C GLN A 303 14.47 -21.10 -18.30
N LEU A 304 15.35 -21.39 -19.26
CA LEU A 304 16.67 -21.97 -19.01
C LEU A 304 17.62 -21.01 -18.30
N ASP A 305 17.57 -19.72 -18.64
CA ASP A 305 18.45 -18.68 -18.08
C ASP A 305 17.95 -18.13 -16.73
N CYS A 306 16.94 -18.76 -16.13
CA CYS A 306 16.46 -18.35 -14.82
C CYS A 306 17.53 -18.65 -13.76
N PRO A 307 17.97 -17.67 -12.94
CA PRO A 307 18.97 -17.91 -11.89
C PRO A 307 18.48 -18.86 -10.78
N LEU A 308 17.18 -19.16 -10.76
CA LEU A 308 16.56 -20.13 -9.85
C LEU A 308 16.39 -21.51 -10.47
N SER A 309 16.74 -21.73 -11.75
CA SER A 309 16.42 -22.94 -12.51
C SER A 309 16.86 -24.21 -11.77
N MET A 310 18.07 -24.27 -11.22
CA MET A 310 18.60 -25.45 -10.53
C MET A 310 17.83 -25.90 -9.28
N ARG A 311 17.01 -25.04 -8.66
CA ARG A 311 16.27 -25.35 -7.42
C ARG A 311 14.79 -24.98 -7.50
N CYS A 312 14.30 -24.60 -8.69
CA CYS A 312 12.90 -24.24 -8.89
C CYS A 312 12.05 -25.50 -8.93
N ALA A 313 10.97 -25.56 -8.14
CA ALA A 313 10.04 -26.69 -8.16
C ALA A 313 9.13 -26.73 -9.41
N HIS A 314 9.11 -25.67 -10.22
CA HIS A 314 8.30 -25.58 -11.43
C HIS A 314 9.13 -25.80 -12.70
N LEU A 315 10.05 -26.75 -12.71
CA LEU A 315 10.71 -27.22 -13.93
C LEU A 315 9.90 -28.32 -14.61
N PRO A 316 10.08 -28.57 -15.92
CA PRO A 316 9.50 -29.72 -16.58
C PRO A 316 9.98 -31.02 -15.91
N PRO A 317 9.15 -32.07 -15.81
CA PRO A 317 9.61 -33.37 -15.36
C PRO A 317 10.72 -33.87 -16.30
N THR A 318 11.83 -34.33 -15.72
CA THR A 318 12.93 -35.00 -16.42
C THR A 318 12.53 -36.36 -16.93
#